data_AF-A0A251YHZ6-F1
#
_entry.id   AF-A0A251YHZ6-F1
#
_cell.length_a   1.000
_cell.length_b   1.000
_cell.length_c   1.000
_cell.angle_alpha   90.00
_cell.angle_beta   90.00
_cell.angle_gamma   90.00
#
_symmetry.space_group_name_H-M   'P 1'
#
loop_
_entity.id
_entity.type
_entity.pdbx_description
1 polymer ?
#
loop_
_entity_poly.entity_id
_entity_poly.type
_entity_poly.pdbx_seq_one_letter_code
_entity_poly.pdbx_strand_id
1 'polypeptide(L)'
;MVMPSRQDGGFRGPALRWHDRRMDATGPLLTWTLAAEIPVPADVHELLVEGEQAVASFRTFRDSATFTTKRLIVRDAQGITGKKVELYSLPYSAINMWSTENAGTFDLNAELELWTRAGHIKVKLGKGADIRRIDGLIAWAVLHAH
;
A
#
# COMPACT_ATOMS: atom_id res chain seq x y z
N MET A 1 -39.57 45.56 -48.43
CA MET A 1 -39.11 44.17 -48.19
C MET A 1 -39.60 43.77 -46.80
N VAL A 2 -40.42 42.73 -46.73
CA VAL A 2 -41.16 42.24 -45.55
C VAL A 2 -40.31 41.21 -44.77
N MET A 3 -40.55 41.12 -43.45
CA MET A 3 -39.97 40.25 -42.39
C MET A 3 -39.82 38.75 -42.78
N PRO A 4 -39.01 37.94 -42.04
CA PRO A 4 -39.53 37.36 -40.81
C PRO A 4 -38.56 37.35 -39.61
N SER A 5 -39.16 37.48 -38.43
CA SER A 5 -38.70 36.95 -37.16
C SER A 5 -38.37 35.46 -37.26
N ARG A 6 -37.27 35.02 -36.64
CA ARG A 6 -37.15 33.67 -36.09
C ARG A 6 -36.69 33.75 -34.63
N GLN A 7 -37.58 33.25 -33.78
CA GLN A 7 -37.25 32.64 -32.50
C GLN A 7 -36.33 31.44 -32.74
N ASP A 8 -35.42 31.19 -31.81
CA ASP A 8 -34.93 29.88 -31.37
C ASP A 8 -34.02 30.24 -30.18
N GLY A 9 -34.32 29.95 -28.94
CA GLY A 9 -34.88 28.72 -28.39
C GLY A 9 -34.06 28.51 -27.12
N GLY A 10 -34.61 28.95 -26.00
CA GLY A 10 -33.98 28.76 -24.71
C GLY A 10 -33.81 27.27 -24.44
N PHE A 11 -32.57 26.83 -24.26
CA PHE A 11 -32.29 25.62 -23.51
C PHE A 11 -31.44 25.99 -22.30
N ARG A 12 -32.12 26.47 -21.24
CA ARG A 12 -31.59 26.41 -19.88
C ARG A 12 -31.59 24.94 -19.45
N GLY A 13 -30.63 24.17 -19.95
CA GLY A 13 -30.26 22.91 -19.32
C GLY A 13 -29.66 23.25 -17.94
N PRO A 14 -29.97 22.50 -16.87
CA PRO A 14 -29.37 22.77 -15.58
C PRO A 14 -27.85 22.63 -15.72
N ALA A 15 -27.13 23.70 -15.36
CA ALA A 15 -25.71 23.60 -15.07
C ALA A 15 -25.57 22.50 -14.03
N LEU A 16 -25.05 21.34 -14.46
CA LEU A 16 -24.78 20.21 -13.59
C LEU A 16 -23.77 20.71 -12.57
N ARG A 17 -24.32 21.10 -11.42
CA ARG A 17 -23.60 21.43 -10.21
C ARG A 17 -22.95 20.13 -9.79
N TRP A 18 -21.72 19.93 -10.23
CA TRP A 18 -20.82 18.92 -9.69
C TRP A 18 -20.80 19.17 -8.19
N HIS A 19 -21.61 18.41 -7.44
CA HIS A 19 -21.42 18.35 -6.01
C HIS A 19 -20.01 17.84 -5.82
N ASP A 20 -19.22 18.71 -5.21
CA ASP A 20 -17.96 18.53 -4.53
C ASP A 20 -17.94 17.18 -3.78
N ARG A 21 -17.82 16.09 -4.53
CA ARG A 21 -17.15 14.89 -4.03
C ARG A 21 -15.69 15.23 -4.28
N ARG A 22 -15.11 15.95 -3.32
CA ARG A 22 -13.67 15.92 -3.13
C ARG A 22 -13.30 14.45 -3.31
N MET A 23 -12.40 14.18 -4.24
CA MET A 23 -11.52 13.05 -4.03
C MET A 23 -10.82 13.43 -2.74
N ASP A 24 -11.42 13.06 -1.61
CA ASP A 24 -10.80 13.16 -0.31
C ASP A 24 -9.49 12.45 -0.55
N ALA A 25 -8.38 13.20 -0.55
CA ALA A 25 -7.06 12.61 -0.51
C ALA A 25 -7.00 11.88 0.83
N THR A 26 -7.60 10.69 0.86
CA THR A 26 -7.69 9.85 2.03
C THR A 26 -6.27 9.39 2.20
N GLY A 27 -5.65 9.83 3.29
CA GLY A 27 -4.31 9.40 3.65
C GLY A 27 -4.22 7.86 3.63
N PRO A 28 -3.00 7.31 3.62
CA PRO A 28 -2.82 5.86 3.58
C PRO A 28 -3.66 5.19 4.67
N LEU A 29 -4.38 4.12 4.30
CA LEU A 29 -5.22 3.31 5.19
C LEU A 29 -4.37 2.78 6.35
N LEU A 30 -3.13 2.37 6.04
CA LEU A 30 -2.15 1.86 6.98
C LEU A 30 -0.78 2.40 6.59
N THR A 31 0.01 2.82 7.59
CA THR A 31 1.40 3.24 7.41
C THR A 31 2.30 2.51 8.40
N TRP A 32 3.27 1.77 7.89
CA TRP A 32 4.29 1.11 8.70
C TRP A 32 5.67 1.65 8.38
N THR A 33 6.60 1.51 9.33
CA THR A 33 8.03 1.68 9.05
C THR A 33 8.68 0.31 9.20
N LEU A 34 9.72 -0.01 8.42
CA LEU A 34 10.61 -1.19 8.45
C LEU A 34 12.04 -0.66 8.54
N ALA A 35 12.98 -1.25 9.29
CA ALA A 35 14.33 -0.71 9.43
C ALA A 35 15.38 -1.60 8.77
N ALA A 36 15.64 -2.77 9.36
CA ALA A 36 16.64 -3.71 8.88
C ALA A 36 16.00 -5.05 8.53
N GLU A 37 16.62 -5.76 7.58
CA GLU A 37 16.32 -7.17 7.34
C GLU A 37 16.70 -7.99 8.59
N ILE A 38 15.86 -8.94 8.93
CA ILE A 38 16.03 -9.84 10.07
C ILE A 38 15.75 -11.28 9.65
N PRO A 39 16.22 -12.28 10.41
CA PRO A 39 15.71 -13.64 10.28
C PRO A 39 14.20 -13.67 10.43
N VAL A 40 13.56 -14.64 9.76
CA VAL A 40 12.11 -14.81 9.84
C VAL A 40 11.70 -15.04 11.30
N PRO A 41 10.77 -14.24 11.85
CA PRO A 41 10.32 -14.41 13.23
C PRO A 41 9.70 -15.80 13.47
N ALA A 42 9.93 -16.36 14.66
CA ALA A 42 9.44 -17.70 14.99
C ALA A 42 7.90 -17.79 14.94
N ASP A 43 7.22 -16.76 15.42
CA ASP A 43 5.76 -16.65 15.39
C ASP A 43 5.20 -16.57 13.96
N VAL A 44 5.98 -16.11 12.98
CA VAL A 44 5.56 -16.14 11.57
C VAL A 44 5.54 -17.55 11.00
N HIS A 45 6.42 -18.44 11.45
CA HIS A 45 6.46 -19.82 10.94
C HIS A 45 5.15 -20.57 11.25
N GLU A 46 4.53 -20.28 12.40
CA GLU A 46 3.25 -20.85 12.81
C GLU A 46 2.06 -20.31 11.98
N LEU A 47 2.25 -19.19 11.28
CA LEU A 47 1.22 -18.56 10.44
C LEU A 47 1.25 -19.05 8.99
N LEU A 48 2.36 -19.68 8.57
CA LEU A 48 2.53 -20.14 7.19
C LEU A 48 1.58 -21.30 6.90
N VAL A 49 0.89 -21.24 5.77
CA VAL A 49 0.08 -22.36 5.30
C VAL A 49 0.95 -23.36 4.51
N GLU A 50 0.41 -24.54 4.22
CA GLU A 50 1.11 -25.54 3.40
C GLU A 50 1.58 -24.95 2.05
N GLY A 51 2.86 -25.18 1.74
CA GLY A 51 3.53 -24.65 0.55
C GLY A 51 3.82 -23.14 0.56
N GLU A 52 3.49 -22.42 1.64
CA GLU A 52 3.91 -21.03 1.84
C GLU A 52 5.31 -20.99 2.45
N GLN A 53 6.21 -20.19 1.88
CA GLN A 53 7.57 -20.03 2.40
C GLN A 53 7.83 -18.55 2.70
N ALA A 54 8.50 -18.26 3.81
CA ALA A 54 8.99 -16.92 4.08
C ALA A 54 10.23 -16.62 3.22
N VAL A 55 10.25 -15.47 2.56
CA VAL A 55 11.28 -15.08 1.60
C VAL A 55 12.23 -14.04 2.21
N ALA A 56 11.66 -13.02 2.86
CA ALA A 56 12.42 -11.98 3.54
C ALA A 56 11.61 -11.41 4.70
N SER A 57 12.28 -11.02 5.77
CA SER A 57 11.63 -10.36 6.91
C SER A 57 12.38 -9.09 7.28
N PHE A 58 11.63 -8.07 7.66
CA PHE A 58 12.13 -6.78 8.06
C PHE A 58 11.49 -6.37 9.37
N ARG A 59 12.23 -5.66 10.23
CA ARG A 59 11.73 -5.20 11.53
C ARG A 59 12.07 -3.73 11.78
N THR A 60 11.24 -3.04 12.55
CA THR A 60 11.56 -1.76 13.22
C THR A 60 11.73 -1.89 14.72
N PHE A 61 11.80 -0.74 15.40
CA PHE A 61 11.67 -0.63 16.83
C PHE A 61 10.38 -1.25 17.40
N ARG A 62 9.30 -1.40 16.61
CA ARG A 62 7.99 -1.90 17.09
C ARG A 62 7.39 -3.02 16.25
N ASP A 63 7.54 -2.95 14.93
CA ASP A 63 6.79 -3.77 13.99
C ASP A 63 7.71 -4.73 13.22
N SER A 64 7.14 -5.76 12.61
CA SER A 64 7.85 -6.58 11.64
C SER A 64 6.97 -6.89 10.44
N ALA A 65 7.57 -6.94 9.25
CA ALA A 65 6.92 -7.38 8.03
C ALA A 65 7.68 -8.54 7.41
N THR A 66 6.95 -9.58 7.03
CA THR A 66 7.50 -10.77 6.36
C THR A 66 6.84 -10.92 5.00
N PHE A 67 7.67 -10.89 3.97
CA PHE A 67 7.28 -11.24 2.60
C PHE A 67 7.36 -12.75 2.48
N THR A 68 6.25 -13.40 2.13
CA THR A 68 6.18 -14.83 1.85
C THR A 68 6.05 -15.08 0.35
N THR A 69 5.88 -16.34 -0.06
CA THR A 69 5.53 -16.70 -1.43
C THR A 69 4.08 -16.39 -1.79
N LYS A 70 3.22 -16.03 -0.82
CA LYS A 70 1.76 -15.83 -1.04
C LYS A 70 1.24 -14.45 -0.61
N ARG A 71 1.84 -13.82 0.40
CA ARG A 71 1.36 -12.58 1.02
C ARG A 71 2.46 -11.81 1.74
N LEU A 72 2.18 -10.53 1.97
CA LEU A 72 2.87 -9.73 2.98
C LEU A 72 2.17 -9.91 4.32
N ILE A 73 2.90 -10.36 5.34
CA ILE A 73 2.42 -10.44 6.73
C ILE A 73 3.03 -9.27 7.50
N VAL A 74 2.20 -8.43 8.10
CA VAL A 74 2.66 -7.32 8.96
C VAL A 74 2.20 -7.56 10.39
N ARG A 75 3.13 -7.44 11.32
CA ARG A 75 2.93 -7.56 12.76
C ARG A 75 3.15 -6.20 13.39
N ASP A 76 2.07 -5.61 13.88
CA ASP A 76 2.05 -4.32 14.58
C ASP A 76 1.94 -4.57 16.09
N ALA A 77 2.96 -4.13 16.85
CA ALA A 77 2.93 -4.25 18.31
C ALA A 77 2.31 -3.00 18.93
N GLN A 78 1.08 -3.13 19.42
CA GLN A 78 0.31 -2.03 20.00
C GLN A 78 0.47 -1.90 21.52
N GLY A 79 0.33 -0.65 21.98
CA GLY A 79 0.31 -0.27 23.40
C GLY A 79 1.70 -0.06 24.02
N ILE A 80 1.72 0.51 25.22
CA ILE A 80 2.96 0.88 25.94
C ILE A 80 3.82 -0.35 26.26
N THR A 81 3.18 -1.49 26.53
CA THR A 81 3.84 -2.76 26.88
C THR A 81 4.20 -3.62 25.68
N GLY A 82 3.71 -3.29 24.47
CA GLY A 82 3.90 -4.07 23.25
C GLY A 82 3.30 -5.49 23.27
N LYS A 83 2.49 -5.83 24.28
CA LYS A 83 1.90 -7.17 24.46
C LYS A 83 0.74 -7.44 23.49
N LYS A 84 0.01 -6.40 23.08
CA LYS A 84 -1.05 -6.55 22.09
C LYS A 84 -0.39 -6.52 20.72
N VAL A 85 -0.64 -7.56 19.93
CA VAL A 85 -0.07 -7.69 18.59
C VAL A 85 -1.22 -7.82 17.62
N GLU A 86 -1.24 -6.96 16.61
CA GLU A 86 -2.16 -7.07 15.48
C GLU A 86 -1.42 -7.63 14.27
N LEU A 87 -2.04 -8.60 13.62
CA LEU A 87 -1.50 -9.25 12.43
C LEU A 87 -2.35 -8.88 11.22
N TYR A 88 -1.70 -8.33 10.22
CA TYR A 88 -2.26 -8.02 8.92
C TYR A 88 -1.69 -9.00 7.90
N SER A 89 -2.56 -9.59 7.07
CA SER A 89 -2.16 -10.41 5.93
C SER A 89 -2.67 -9.74 4.65
N LEU A 90 -1.75 -9.37 3.76
CA LEU A 90 -2.05 -8.82 2.44
C LEU A 90 -1.65 -9.83 1.36
N PRO A 91 -2.61 -10.60 0.82
CA PRO A 91 -2.36 -11.47 -0.33
C PRO A 91 -1.88 -10.67 -1.54
N TYR A 92 -0.89 -11.18 -2.27
CA TYR A 92 -0.36 -10.47 -3.44
C TYR A 92 -1.39 -10.32 -4.56
N SER A 93 -2.33 -11.26 -4.66
CA SER A 93 -3.48 -11.18 -5.59
C SER A 93 -4.42 -10.00 -5.34
N ALA A 94 -4.34 -9.35 -4.18
CA ALA A 94 -5.12 -8.17 -3.85
C ALA A 94 -4.44 -6.85 -4.25
N ILE A 95 -3.16 -6.89 -4.65
CA ILE A 95 -2.37 -5.72 -5.03
C ILE A 95 -2.64 -5.42 -6.50
N ASN A 96 -3.17 -4.24 -6.79
CA ASN A 96 -3.50 -3.79 -8.15
C ASN A 96 -2.39 -2.92 -8.75
N MET A 97 -1.61 -2.24 -7.91
CA MET A 97 -0.48 -1.39 -8.30
C MET A 97 0.48 -1.27 -7.11
N TRP A 98 1.76 -1.05 -7.38
CA TRP A 98 2.75 -0.65 -6.38
C TRP A 98 3.68 0.42 -6.93
N SER A 99 4.37 1.12 -6.04
CA SER A 99 5.46 2.03 -6.37
C SER A 99 6.53 1.95 -5.29
N THR A 100 7.77 2.24 -5.68
CA THR A 100 8.91 2.32 -4.77
C THR A 100 9.66 3.62 -4.95
N GLU A 101 10.01 4.26 -3.85
CA GLU A 101 10.82 5.47 -3.80
C GLU A 101 12.09 5.21 -2.99
N ASN A 102 13.25 5.61 -3.55
CA ASN A 102 14.52 5.51 -2.84
C ASN A 102 14.60 6.58 -1.75
N ALA A 103 15.31 6.28 -0.66
CA ALA A 103 15.71 7.31 0.31
C ALA A 103 16.48 8.43 -0.40
N GLY A 104 16.04 9.67 -0.21
CA GLY A 104 16.69 10.86 -0.74
C GLY A 104 17.79 11.39 0.18
N THR A 105 18.42 12.50 -0.21
CA THR A 105 19.42 13.18 0.61
C THR A 105 18.83 13.79 1.90
N PHE A 106 17.52 14.12 1.87
CA PHE A 106 16.81 14.77 2.97
C PHE A 106 15.83 13.85 3.72
N ASP A 107 15.17 12.91 3.03
CA ASP A 107 14.41 11.83 3.69
C ASP A 107 15.26 10.55 3.71
N LEU A 108 15.65 10.13 4.90
CA LEU A 108 16.51 8.98 5.11
C LEU A 108 15.78 7.64 4.90
N ASN A 109 14.46 7.67 4.63
CA ASN A 109 13.66 6.48 4.44
C ASN A 109 13.32 6.29 2.96
N ALA A 110 13.43 5.05 2.48
CA ALA A 110 12.79 4.63 1.25
C ALA A 110 11.30 4.36 1.52
N GLU A 111 10.47 4.34 0.48
CA GLU A 111 9.04 4.12 0.62
C GLU A 111 8.56 3.07 -0.39
N LEU A 112 7.68 2.18 0.07
CA LEU A 112 6.92 1.25 -0.74
C LEU A 112 5.43 1.59 -0.54
N GLU A 113 4.73 1.81 -1.64
CA GLU A 113 3.29 2.05 -1.64
C GLU A 113 2.59 0.92 -2.40
N LEU A 114 1.49 0.41 -1.82
CA LEU A 114 0.71 -0.71 -2.33
C LEU A 114 -0.76 -0.28 -2.46
N TRP A 115 -1.32 -0.39 -3.65
CA TRP A 115 -2.72 -0.08 -3.91
C TRP A 115 -3.53 -1.35 -4.05
N THR A 116 -4.65 -1.38 -3.34
CA THR A 116 -5.65 -2.44 -3.38
C THR A 116 -7.02 -1.84 -3.65
N ARG A 117 -8.01 -2.66 -3.95
CA ARG A 117 -9.42 -2.22 -4.02
C ARG A 117 -9.95 -1.63 -2.71
N ALA A 118 -9.37 -2.00 -1.57
CA ALA A 118 -9.80 -1.54 -0.24
C ALA A 118 -9.13 -0.21 0.17
N GLY A 119 -8.05 0.18 -0.49
CA GLY A 119 -7.31 1.40 -0.18
C GLY A 119 -5.82 1.29 -0.47
N HIS A 120 -5.10 2.32 -0.02
CA HIS A 120 -3.66 2.50 -0.19
C HIS A 120 -2.92 2.19 1.12
N ILE A 121 -1.87 1.37 1.02
CA ILE A 121 -1.01 0.97 2.13
C ILE A 121 0.38 1.54 1.87
N LYS A 122 0.97 2.17 2.89
CA LYS A 122 2.32 2.75 2.84
C LYS A 122 3.27 2.04 3.79
N VAL A 123 4.46 1.70 3.30
CA VAL A 123 5.53 1.06 4.05
C VAL A 123 6.79 1.90 3.89
N LYS A 124 7.18 2.62 4.94
CA LYS A 124 8.46 3.33 5.02
C LYS A 124 9.56 2.33 5.37
N LEU A 125 10.74 2.52 4.83
CA LEU A 125 11.91 1.66 4.99
C LEU A 125 13.08 2.52 5.45
N GLY A 126 13.63 2.24 6.63
CA GLY A 126 14.75 2.96 7.21
C GLY A 126 16.09 2.58 6.58
N LYS A 127 17.14 3.26 7.05
CA LYS A 127 18.52 3.03 6.63
C LYS A 127 18.91 1.55 6.78
N GLY A 128 19.23 0.91 5.66
CA GLY A 128 19.70 -0.48 5.59
C GLY A 128 18.76 -1.42 4.85
N ALA A 129 17.51 -1.02 4.60
CA ALA A 129 16.62 -1.75 3.72
C ALA A 129 16.95 -1.50 2.25
N ASP A 130 17.16 -2.58 1.49
CA ASP A 130 17.35 -2.52 0.04
C ASP A 130 15.97 -2.45 -0.66
N ILE A 131 15.55 -1.23 -0.98
CA ILE A 131 14.28 -0.96 -1.68
C ILE A 131 14.23 -1.61 -3.07
N ARG A 132 15.36 -1.77 -3.77
CA ARG A 132 15.37 -2.39 -5.10
C ARG A 132 15.17 -3.89 -5.03
N ARG A 133 15.74 -4.53 -3.99
CA ARG A 133 15.42 -5.92 -3.69
C ARG A 133 13.93 -6.08 -3.33
N ILE A 134 13.36 -5.17 -2.55
CA ILE A 134 11.93 -5.22 -2.19
C ILE A 134 11.04 -5.00 -3.42
N ASP A 135 11.37 -4.07 -4.31
CA ASP A 135 10.68 -3.89 -5.58
C ASP A 135 10.66 -5.19 -6.40
N GLY A 136 11.83 -5.85 -6.52
CA GLY A 136 11.94 -7.14 -7.18
C GLY A 136 11.11 -8.25 -6.51
N LEU A 137 11.05 -8.28 -5.18
CA LEU A 137 10.22 -9.23 -4.43
C LEU A 137 8.73 -9.00 -4.68
N ILE A 138 8.27 -7.75 -4.65
CA ILE A 138 6.87 -7.41 -4.97
C ILE A 138 6.56 -7.72 -6.43
N ALA A 139 7.44 -7.36 -7.36
CA ALA A 139 7.25 -7.66 -8.78
C ALA A 139 7.15 -9.17 -9.03
N TRP A 140 8.06 -9.96 -8.45
CA TRP A 140 8.01 -11.42 -8.52
C TRP A 140 6.67 -11.93 -7.97
N ALA A 141 6.29 -11.48 -6.77
CA ALA A 141 5.11 -11.91 -6.04
C ALA A 141 3.79 -11.56 -6.74
N VAL A 142 3.66 -10.34 -7.27
CA VAL A 142 2.42 -9.85 -7.91
C VAL A 142 2.30 -10.40 -9.33
N LEU A 143 3.39 -10.47 -10.10
CA LEU A 143 3.33 -10.86 -11.51
C LEU A 143 3.36 -12.38 -11.73
N HIS A 144 3.88 -13.18 -10.79
CA HIS A 144 3.82 -14.65 -10.86
C HIS A 144 2.59 -15.25 -10.16
N ALA A 145 1.76 -14.43 -9.49
CA ALA A 145 0.54 -14.91 -8.82
C ALA A 145 -0.61 -15.28 -9.78
N HIS A 146 -0.32 -15.47 -11.08
CA HIS A 146 -1.29 -15.72 -12.14
C HIS A 146 -0.96 -16.99 -12.93
#